data_AF-A0A938G9D7-F1
#
_entry.id   AF-A0A938G9D7-F1
#
_cell.length_a   1.000
_cell.length_b   1.000
_cell.length_c   1.000
_cell.angle_alpha   90.00
_cell.angle_beta   90.00
_cell.angle_gamma   90.00
#
_symmetry.space_group_name_H-M   'P 1'
#
loop_
_entity.id
_entity.type
_entity.pdbx_description
1 polymer ?
#
loop_
_entity_poly.entity_id
_entity_poly.type
_entity_poly.pdbx_seq_one_letter_code
_entity_poly.pdbx_strand_id
1 'polypeptide(L)' 'MPLTPKELVDIGPQPKRTIEEERQERKQKLAGALRIFGRLGFGEGVAGHITVRAP' A
#
# COMPACT_ATOMS: atom_id res chain seq x y z
N MET A 1 -0.11 29.10 18.24
CA MET A 1 -0.80 27.96 18.89
C MET A 1 0.28 26.93 19.20
N PRO A 2 0.40 26.43 20.44
CA PRO A 2 1.35 25.36 20.74
C PRO A 2 0.93 24.10 19.96
N LEU A 3 1.89 23.47 19.28
CA LEU A 3 1.68 22.22 18.56
C LEU A 3 1.47 21.11 19.59
N THR A 4 0.23 20.60 19.70
CA THR A 4 -0.06 19.41 20.49
C THR A 4 0.79 18.25 19.96
N PRO A 5 1.60 17.59 20.78
CA PRO A 5 2.41 16.46 20.32
C PRO A 5 1.46 15.37 19.82
N LYS A 6 1.57 15.03 18.54
CA LYS A 6 0.82 13.93 17.93
C LYS A 6 1.57 12.65 18.26
N GLU A 7 0.92 11.72 18.97
CA GLU A 7 1.50 10.41 19.24
C GLU A 7 1.83 9.75 17.90
N LEU A 8 3.13 9.59 17.66
CA LEU A 8 3.65 8.89 16.51
C LEU A 8 3.36 7.41 16.76
N VAL A 9 2.40 6.86 16.01
CA VAL A 9 2.16 5.42 15.99
C VAL A 9 3.44 4.78 15.46
N ASP A 10 4.15 4.10 16.35
CA ASP A 10 5.28 3.25 15.96
C ASP A 10 4.72 2.12 15.09
N ILE A 11 4.87 2.28 13.77
CA ILE A 11 4.58 1.21 12.81
C ILE A 11 5.76 0.25 12.94
N GLY A 12 5.71 -0.58 13.98
CA GLY A 12 6.76 -1.50 14.36
C GLY A 12 7.18 -2.43 13.23
N PRO A 13 8.33 -3.11 13.37
CA PRO A 13 8.87 -3.98 12.33
C PRO A 13 7.82 -5.02 11.92
N GLN A 14 7.55 -5.07 10.62
CA GLN A 14 6.63 -6.06 10.06
C GLN A 14 7.12 -7.46 10.45
N PRO A 15 6.22 -8.38 10.85
CA PRO A 15 6.63 -9.73 11.22
C PRO A 15 7.40 -10.37 10.07
N LYS A 16 8.44 -11.16 10.39
CA LYS A 16 9.18 -11.94 9.39
C LYS A 16 8.22 -12.86 8.66
N ARG A 17 8.06 -12.66 7.36
CA ARG A 17 7.20 -13.44 6.47
C ARG A 17 8.06 -14.32 5.59
N THR A 18 7.53 -15.48 5.23
CA THR A 18 8.08 -16.29 4.15
C THR A 18 7.93 -15.57 2.81
N ILE A 19 8.74 -15.96 1.82
CA ILE A 19 8.70 -15.37 0.47
C ILE A 19 7.28 -15.47 -0.13
N GLU A 20 6.56 -16.55 0.15
CA GLU A 20 5.20 -16.76 -0.38
C GLU A 20 4.16 -15.86 0.32
N GLU A 21 4.26 -15.69 1.63
CA GLU A 21 3.41 -14.77 2.40
C GLU A 21 3.62 -13.32 1.97
N GLU A 22 4.88 -12.93 1.73
CA GLU A 22 5.21 -11.59 1.25
C GLU A 22 4.69 -11.38 -0.18
N ARG A 23 4.82 -12.38 -1.05
CA ARG A 23 4.25 -12.34 -2.41
C ARG A 23 2.74 -12.17 -2.37
N GLN A 24 2.05 -12.91 -1.51
CA GLN A 24 0.60 -12.84 -1.36
C GLN A 24 0.15 -11.47 -0.84
N GLU A 25 0.85 -10.93 0.17
CA GLU A 25 0.58 -9.60 0.67
C GLU A 25 0.78 -8.53 -0.42
N ARG A 26 1.90 -8.58 -1.15
CA ARG A 26 2.18 -7.60 -2.23
C ARG A 26 1.10 -7.63 -3.30
N LYS A 27 0.58 -8.81 -3.66
CA LYS A 27 -0.57 -8.96 -4.58
C LYS A 27 -1.84 -8.31 -4.02
N GLN A 28 -2.14 -8.53 -2.74
CA GLN A 28 -3.31 -7.92 -2.09
C GLN A 28 -3.21 -6.39 -2.05
N LYS A 29 -2.03 -5.86 -1.69
CA LYS A 29 -1.75 -4.42 -1.70
C LYS A 29 -1.87 -3.83 -3.11
N LEU A 30 -1.36 -4.53 -4.13
CA LEU A 30 -1.49 -4.10 -5.52
C LEU A 30 -2.97 -3.99 -5.95
N ALA A 31 -3.79 -5.01 -5.66
CA ALA A 31 -5.22 -4.96 -5.94
C ALA A 31 -5.93 -3.83 -5.17
N GLY A 32 -5.55 -3.59 -3.91
CA GLY A 32 -6.04 -2.47 -3.11
C GLY A 32 -5.70 -1.11 -3.73
N ALA A 33 -4.45 -0.93 -4.16
CA ALA A 33 -3.99 0.28 -4.83
C ALA A 33 -4.81 0.58 -6.09
N LEU A 34 -5.02 -0.40 -6.97
CA LEU A 34 -5.83 -0.23 -8.18
C LEU A 34 -7.27 0.21 -7.86
N ARG A 35 -7.89 -0.37 -6.82
CA ARG A 35 -9.25 0.03 -6.38
C ARG A 35 -9.29 1.46 -5.85
N ILE A 36 -8.32 1.86 -5.03
CA ILE A 36 -8.23 3.21 -4.48
C ILE A 36 -8.04 4.22 -5.62
N PHE A 37 -7.14 3.94 -6.56
CA PHE A 37 -6.86 4.80 -7.70
C PHE A 37 -8.09 4.98 -8.60
N GLY A 38 -8.82 3.88 -8.89
CA GLY A 38 -10.08 3.96 -9.62
C GLY A 38 -11.15 4.77 -8.90
N ARG A 39 -11.27 4.61 -7.57
CA ARG A 39 -12.25 5.34 -6.76
C ARG A 39 -11.94 6.83 -6.62
N LEU A 40 -10.67 7.20 -6.57
CA LEU A 40 -10.24 8.60 -6.45
C LEU A 40 -10.14 9.33 -7.80
N GLY A 41 -10.43 8.66 -8.92
CA GLY A 41 -10.41 9.28 -10.25
C GLY A 41 -9.00 9.53 -10.79
N PHE A 42 -7.98 8.83 -10.28
CA PHE A 42 -6.60 8.96 -10.74
C PHE A 42 -6.32 8.21 -12.07
N GLY A 43 -7.33 7.59 -12.68
CA GLY A 43 -7.20 6.98 -14.00
C GLY A 43 -7.44 8.02 -15.09
N GLU A 44 -6.42 8.32 -15.90
CA GLU A 44 -6.60 9.02 -17.18
C GLU A 44 -7.25 8.06 -18.19
N GLY A 45 -8.58 7.90 -18.12
CA GLY A 45 -9.32 7.02 -19.01
C GLY A 45 -9.08 5.53 -18.73
N VAL A 46 -8.60 4.77 -19.73
CA VAL A 46 -8.66 3.29 -19.73
C VAL A 46 -7.46 2.60 -19.08
N ALA A 47 -6.28 3.20 -18.98
CA ALA A 47 -5.10 2.39 -18.60
C ALA A 47 -4.01 3.17 -17.85
N GLY A 48 -4.09 3.15 -16.52
CA GLY A 48 -2.92 3.21 -15.66
C GLY A 48 -2.48 1.80 -15.27
N HIS A 49 -1.17 1.53 -15.16
CA HIS A 49 -0.65 0.29 -14.62
C HIS A 49 0.18 0.53 -13.36
N ILE A 50 -0.03 -0.29 -12.34
CA ILE A 50 0.79 -0.32 -11.12
C ILE A 50 1.48 -1.68 -11.12
N THR A 51 2.78 -1.70 -10.90
CA THR A 51 3.57 -2.93 -10.80
C THR A 51 4.18 -3.03 -9.41
N VAL A 52 4.39 -4.25 -8.93
CA VAL A 52 5.08 -4.51 -7.66
C VAL A 52 6.22 -5.48 -7.93
N ARG A 53 7.38 -5.22 -7.33
CA ARG A 53 8.53 -6.12 -7.44
C ARG A 53 8.19 -7.45 -6.77
N ALA A 54 8.66 -8.57 -7.32
CA ALA A 54 8.63 -9.84 -6.61
C ALA A 54 9.48 -9.76 -5.32
N PRO A 55 9.07 -10.43 -4.23
CA PRO A 55 9.91 -10.59 -3.06
C PRO A 55 11.15 -11.41 -3.37
#